data_AF-A0A7S0QXS1-F1
#
_entry.id   AF-A0A7S0QXS1-F1
#
_cell.length_a   1.000
_cell.length_b   1.000
_cell.length_c   1.000
_cell.angle_alpha   90.00
_cell.angle_beta   90.00
_cell.angle_gamma   90.00
#
_symmetry.space_group_name_H-M   'P 1'
#
loop_
_entity.id
_entity.type
_entity.pdbx_description
1 polymer ?
#
loop_
_entity_poly.entity_id
_entity_poly.type
_entity_poly.pdbx_seq_one_letter_code
_entity_poly.pdbx_strand_id
1 'polypeptide(L)'
;MSPPFGNDATLAECCELIDEMKTIYSCADDVEQVSRTIRTYEELVEACNEKELLAKDAVRGWTQRAAVATQRAQEPEPLGGHRQRVANLEEQKRQAEANVQNLQQEAKVLSETQERLTSQDAQHQEQQDQLEAVQVQHIPDLRYELSLYTHITKINWHYEATDRVQGHLTNSKVGSVKHFDLDPNTMSEYEIVDHLWNLMV
;
A
#
# COMPACT_ATOMS: atom_id res chain seq x y z
N MET A 1 -32.11 -92.19 107.58
CA MET A 1 -32.83 -90.94 107.23
C MET A 1 -32.02 -90.24 106.15
N SER A 2 -32.44 -90.34 104.89
CA SER A 2 -32.09 -89.38 103.81
C SER A 2 -33.12 -88.24 103.90
N PRO A 3 -32.83 -86.95 103.58
CA PRO A 3 -32.41 -86.44 102.25
C PRO A 3 -31.51 -85.16 102.36
N PRO A 4 -31.36 -84.23 101.38
CA PRO A 4 -31.63 -84.25 99.93
C PRO A 4 -30.36 -83.92 99.08
N PHE A 5 -30.17 -84.56 97.91
CA PHE A 5 -30.48 -83.99 96.59
C PHE A 5 -30.08 -82.52 96.39
N GLY A 6 -28.90 -82.29 95.80
CA GLY A 6 -28.45 -80.96 95.37
C GLY A 6 -27.58 -80.94 94.09
N ASN A 7 -27.37 -82.07 93.42
CA ASN A 7 -26.42 -82.15 92.30
C ASN A 7 -27.04 -82.36 90.91
N ASP A 8 -28.32 -82.74 90.78
CA ASP A 8 -28.90 -82.99 89.44
C ASP A 8 -29.29 -81.70 88.70
N ALA A 9 -29.68 -80.65 89.42
CA ALA A 9 -30.09 -79.37 88.80
C ALA A 9 -28.89 -78.60 88.22
N THR A 10 -27.75 -78.58 88.94
CA THR A 10 -26.53 -77.90 88.50
C THR A 10 -25.83 -78.64 87.37
N LEU A 11 -25.95 -79.97 87.31
CA LEU A 11 -25.40 -80.78 86.23
C LEU A 11 -26.26 -80.67 84.97
N ALA A 12 -27.60 -80.59 85.12
CA ALA A 12 -28.52 -80.35 84.01
C ALA A 12 -28.29 -78.97 83.36
N GLU A 13 -28.11 -77.91 84.16
CA GLU A 13 -27.73 -76.58 83.65
C GLU A 13 -26.36 -76.60 82.97
N CYS A 14 -25.37 -77.32 83.51
CA CYS A 14 -24.08 -77.50 82.85
C CYS A 14 -24.21 -78.24 81.50
N CYS A 15 -25.08 -79.24 81.42
CA CYS A 15 -25.33 -79.98 80.18
C CYS A 15 -26.08 -79.14 79.14
N GLU A 16 -27.08 -78.35 79.54
CA GLU A 16 -27.73 -77.37 78.66
C GLU A 16 -26.73 -76.33 78.15
N LEU A 17 -25.88 -75.80 79.02
CA LEU A 17 -24.86 -74.82 78.62
C LEU A 17 -23.82 -75.42 77.67
N ILE A 18 -23.48 -76.70 77.85
CA ILE A 18 -22.60 -77.44 76.94
C ILE A 18 -23.30 -77.71 75.60
N ASP A 19 -24.58 -78.06 75.58
CA ASP A 19 -25.34 -78.27 74.34
C ASP A 19 -25.59 -76.94 73.60
N GLU A 20 -25.79 -75.84 74.33
CA GLU A 20 -25.90 -74.48 73.81
C GLU A 20 -24.55 -74.00 73.25
N MET A 21 -23.44 -74.22 73.98
CA MET A 21 -22.08 -74.06 73.43
C MET A 21 -21.89 -74.90 72.17
N LYS A 22 -22.33 -76.16 72.18
CA LYS A 22 -22.17 -77.05 71.03
C LYS A 22 -23.00 -76.58 69.84
N THR A 23 -24.18 -76.01 70.04
CA THR A 23 -24.99 -75.40 68.96
C THR A 23 -24.40 -74.10 68.45
N ILE A 24 -23.87 -73.25 69.33
CA ILE A 24 -23.15 -72.02 68.96
C ILE A 24 -21.90 -72.37 68.13
N TYR A 25 -21.10 -73.36 68.54
CA TYR A 25 -19.88 -73.78 67.85
C TYR A 25 -20.11 -74.70 66.63
N SER A 26 -21.30 -75.29 66.48
CA SER A 26 -21.68 -76.05 65.28
C SER A 26 -22.48 -75.22 64.27
N CYS A 27 -22.67 -73.93 64.55
CA CYS A 27 -23.30 -73.00 63.64
C CYS A 27 -22.44 -72.83 62.37
N ALA A 28 -22.80 -73.56 61.32
CA ALA A 28 -22.19 -73.43 60.00
C ALA A 28 -22.33 -72.01 59.40
N ASP A 29 -23.18 -71.17 60.01
CA ASP A 29 -23.42 -69.78 59.61
C ASP A 29 -22.16 -68.90 59.78
N ASP A 30 -21.37 -69.08 60.84
CA ASP A 30 -20.14 -68.29 61.04
C ASP A 30 -19.09 -68.64 59.97
N VAL A 31 -18.96 -69.92 59.63
CA VAL A 31 -18.06 -70.39 58.55
C VAL A 31 -18.53 -69.85 57.20
N GLU A 32 -19.84 -69.81 56.98
CA GLU A 32 -20.42 -69.26 55.76
C GLU A 32 -20.26 -67.72 55.68
N GLN A 33 -20.44 -67.01 56.79
CA GLN A 33 -20.20 -65.56 56.88
C GLN A 33 -18.73 -65.22 56.64
N VAL A 34 -17.79 -65.96 57.25
CA VAL A 34 -16.36 -65.78 56.99
C VAL A 34 -16.03 -66.07 55.52
N SER A 35 -16.59 -67.14 54.95
CA SER A 35 -16.38 -67.46 53.52
C SER A 35 -16.94 -66.37 52.59
N ARG A 36 -18.10 -65.79 52.92
CA ARG A 36 -18.67 -64.65 52.19
C ARG A 36 -17.81 -63.41 52.32
N THR A 37 -17.32 -63.08 53.51
CA THR A 37 -16.44 -61.91 53.71
C THR A 37 -15.13 -62.04 52.94
N ILE A 38 -14.50 -63.23 52.96
CA ILE A 38 -13.29 -63.53 52.18
C ILE A 38 -13.57 -63.31 50.69
N ARG A 39 -14.67 -63.87 50.17
CA ARG A 39 -15.04 -63.69 48.76
C ARG A 39 -15.28 -62.22 48.40
N THR A 40 -16.02 -61.47 49.23
CA THR A 40 -16.23 -60.03 48.98
C THR A 40 -14.94 -59.23 49.07
N TYR A 41 -13.99 -59.65 49.89
CA TYR A 41 -12.68 -59.01 49.99
C TYR A 41 -11.84 -59.29 48.75
N GLU A 42 -11.84 -60.52 48.24
CA GLU A 42 -11.20 -60.89 46.97
C GLU A 42 -11.79 -60.08 45.79
N GLU A 43 -13.12 -60.01 45.69
CA GLU A 43 -13.82 -59.22 44.68
C GLU A 43 -13.50 -57.71 44.79
N LEU A 44 -13.37 -57.17 46.02
CA LEU A 44 -12.97 -55.79 46.27
C LEU A 44 -11.52 -55.53 45.82
N VAL A 45 -10.60 -56.45 46.12
CA VAL A 45 -9.18 -56.34 45.73
C VAL A 45 -9.05 -56.34 44.21
N GLU A 46 -9.77 -57.22 43.51
CA GLU A 46 -9.80 -57.23 42.04
C GLU A 46 -10.35 -55.92 41.47
N ALA A 47 -11.51 -55.46 41.97
CA ALA A 47 -12.10 -54.20 41.53
C ALA A 47 -11.20 -52.97 41.81
N CYS A 48 -10.46 -52.98 42.92
CA CYS A 48 -9.46 -51.97 43.24
C CYS A 48 -8.29 -51.99 42.26
N ASN A 49 -7.74 -53.17 41.96
CA ASN A 49 -6.65 -53.33 41.01
C ASN A 49 -7.04 -52.88 39.60
N GLU A 50 -8.25 -53.22 39.14
CA GLU A 50 -8.77 -52.76 37.84
C GLU A 50 -8.90 -51.24 37.78
N LYS A 51 -9.47 -50.63 38.83
CA LYS A 51 -9.59 -49.17 38.91
C LYS A 51 -8.24 -48.47 38.99
N GLU A 52 -7.27 -49.05 39.70
CA GLU A 52 -5.92 -48.52 39.76
C GLU A 52 -5.24 -48.55 38.38
N LEU A 53 -5.44 -49.63 37.62
CA LEU A 53 -4.94 -49.74 36.25
C LEU A 53 -5.55 -48.68 35.33
N LEU A 54 -6.88 -48.53 35.36
CA LEU A 54 -7.59 -47.51 34.58
C LEU A 54 -7.17 -46.09 34.95
N ALA A 55 -6.97 -45.82 36.24
CA ALA A 55 -6.47 -44.53 36.71
C ALA A 55 -5.05 -44.25 36.20
N LYS A 56 -4.16 -45.25 36.24
CA LYS A 56 -2.80 -45.13 35.70
C LYS A 56 -2.80 -44.85 34.20
N ASP A 57 -3.64 -45.55 33.44
CA ASP A 57 -3.75 -45.35 31.99
C ASP A 57 -4.35 -43.98 31.65
N ALA A 58 -5.36 -43.54 32.40
CA ALA A 58 -5.91 -42.20 32.26
C ALA A 58 -4.85 -41.12 32.54
N VAL A 59 -4.10 -41.24 33.64
CA VAL A 59 -3.02 -40.30 33.98
C VAL A 59 -1.95 -40.27 32.89
N ARG A 60 -1.53 -41.43 32.37
CA ARG A 60 -0.60 -41.50 31.24
C ARG A 60 -1.15 -40.79 30.00
N GLY A 61 -2.41 -41.05 29.64
CA GLY A 61 -3.07 -40.41 28.51
C GLY A 61 -3.15 -38.89 28.65
N TRP A 62 -3.52 -38.39 29.83
CA TRP A 62 -3.56 -36.95 30.13
C TRP A 62 -2.17 -36.31 30.12
N THR A 63 -1.17 -37.00 30.66
CA THR A 63 0.22 -36.51 30.68
C THR A 63 0.77 -36.40 29.27
N GLN A 64 0.48 -37.38 28.41
CA GLN A 64 0.92 -37.35 27.01
C GLN A 64 0.20 -36.24 26.22
N ARG A 65 -1.10 -36.05 26.43
CA ARG A 65 -1.85 -34.94 25.81
C ARG A 65 -1.35 -33.59 26.28
N ALA A 66 -1.04 -33.45 27.57
CA ALA A 66 -0.43 -32.25 28.11
C ALA A 66 0.92 -31.98 27.44
N ALA A 67 1.81 -32.98 27.38
CA ALA A 67 3.12 -32.82 26.71
C ALA A 67 3.00 -32.38 25.24
N VAL A 68 2.08 -32.99 24.47
CA VAL A 68 1.81 -32.59 23.08
C VAL A 68 1.25 -31.17 23.00
N ALA A 69 0.34 -30.79 23.90
CA ALA A 69 -0.20 -29.45 23.96
C ALA A 69 0.87 -28.42 24.33
N THR A 70 1.74 -28.71 25.29
CA THR A 70 2.87 -27.84 25.68
C THR A 70 3.86 -27.69 24.53
N GLN A 71 4.16 -28.76 23.81
CA GLN A 71 5.05 -28.71 22.64
C GLN A 71 4.45 -27.92 21.48
N ARG A 72 3.13 -27.99 21.28
CA ARG A 72 2.42 -27.17 20.28
C ARG A 72 2.26 -25.71 20.71
N ALA A 73 2.15 -25.45 22.01
CA ALA A 73 2.01 -24.12 22.58
C ALA A 73 3.35 -23.41 22.82
N GLN A 74 4.47 -24.15 22.82
CA GLN A 74 5.79 -23.56 22.62
C GLN A 74 5.82 -22.96 21.22
N GLU A 75 5.55 -21.66 21.14
CA GLU A 75 5.78 -20.89 19.92
C GLU A 75 7.20 -21.17 19.41
N PRO A 76 7.39 -21.45 18.12
CA PRO A 76 8.72 -21.69 17.56
C PRO A 76 9.59 -20.42 17.55
N GLU A 77 9.06 -19.25 17.95
CA GLU A 77 9.83 -18.03 18.11
C GLU A 77 10.27 -17.82 19.56
N PRO A 78 11.53 -17.41 19.80
CA PRO A 78 11.98 -17.01 21.13
C PRO A 78 11.12 -15.85 21.63
N LEU A 79 10.74 -15.88 22.91
CA LEU A 79 9.97 -14.85 23.59
C LEU A 79 10.49 -13.44 23.21
N GLY A 80 9.69 -12.68 22.45
CA GLY A 80 10.03 -11.34 21.97
C GLY A 80 10.33 -11.21 20.47
N GLY A 81 10.58 -12.31 19.75
CA GLY A 81 10.78 -12.32 18.30
C GLY A 81 9.58 -11.74 17.55
N HIS A 82 8.37 -12.17 17.94
CA HIS A 82 7.13 -11.70 17.35
C HIS A 82 6.96 -10.18 17.54
N ARG A 83 7.24 -9.71 18.76
CA ARG A 83 7.16 -8.28 19.11
C ARG A 83 8.15 -7.45 18.28
N GLN A 84 9.38 -7.94 18.10
CA GLN A 84 10.37 -7.25 17.28
C GLN A 84 10.02 -7.27 15.79
N ARG A 85 9.43 -8.36 15.31
CA ARG A 85 8.96 -8.46 13.92
C ARG A 85 7.78 -7.53 13.65
N VAL A 86 6.83 -7.44 14.59
CA VAL A 86 5.71 -6.50 14.54
C VAL A 86 6.23 -5.06 14.55
N ALA A 87 7.16 -4.72 15.45
CA ALA A 87 7.75 -3.38 15.49
C ALA A 87 8.48 -3.02 14.19
N ASN A 88 9.23 -3.96 13.60
CA ASN A 88 9.89 -3.74 12.31
C ASN A 88 8.89 -3.55 11.17
N LEU A 89 7.79 -4.31 11.15
CA LEU A 89 6.73 -4.17 10.16
C LEU A 89 5.96 -2.85 10.31
N GLU A 90 5.70 -2.41 11.55
CA GLU A 90 5.09 -1.11 11.82
C GLU A 90 5.99 0.03 11.35
N GLU A 91 7.30 -0.06 11.59
CA GLU A 91 8.25 0.94 11.10
C GLU A 91 8.32 0.97 9.57
N GLN A 92 8.37 -0.20 8.92
CA GLN A 92 8.32 -0.29 7.45
C GLN A 92 7.01 0.28 6.89
N LYS A 93 5.89 0.01 7.55
CA LYS A 93 4.58 0.58 7.17
C LYS A 93 4.62 2.11 7.27
N ARG A 94 5.14 2.66 8.37
CA ARG A 94 5.26 4.11 8.57
C ARG A 94 6.14 4.76 7.51
N GLN A 95 7.27 4.13 7.16
CA GLN A 95 8.16 4.61 6.10
C GLN A 95 7.48 4.56 4.72
N ALA A 96 6.75 3.48 4.43
CA ALA A 96 6.00 3.36 3.18
C ALA A 96 4.89 4.42 3.08
N GLU A 97 4.16 4.69 4.17
CA GLU A 97 3.14 5.73 4.22
C GLU A 97 3.73 7.12 3.99
N ALA A 98 4.87 7.44 4.60
CA ALA A 98 5.57 8.71 4.37
C ALA A 98 6.03 8.85 2.91
N ASN A 99 6.56 7.77 2.32
CA ASN A 99 6.96 7.77 0.91
C ASN A 99 5.76 7.96 -0.02
N VAL A 100 4.63 7.32 0.25
CA VAL A 100 3.40 7.50 -0.53
C VAL A 100 2.92 8.95 -0.45
N GLN A 101 2.95 9.58 0.72
CA GLN A 101 2.57 10.99 0.88
C GLN A 101 3.51 11.91 0.09
N ASN A 102 4.82 11.67 0.13
CA ASN A 102 5.79 12.44 -0.66
C ASN A 102 5.53 12.30 -2.17
N LEU A 103 5.34 11.07 -2.65
CA LEU A 103 5.05 10.81 -4.06
C LEU A 103 3.72 11.42 -4.51
N GLN A 104 2.70 11.43 -3.64
CA GLN A 104 1.43 12.11 -3.92
C GLN A 104 1.60 13.62 -4.05
N GLN A 105 2.41 14.23 -3.18
CA GLN A 105 2.70 15.66 -3.25
C GLN A 105 3.49 16.01 -4.52
N GLU A 106 4.49 15.20 -4.87
CA GLU A 106 5.25 15.36 -6.12
C GLU A 106 4.36 15.20 -7.35
N ALA A 107 3.48 14.20 -7.37
CA ALA A 107 2.54 13.99 -8.47
C ALA A 107 1.59 15.19 -8.64
N LYS A 108 1.13 15.78 -7.53
CA LYS A 108 0.29 16.99 -7.57
C LYS A 108 1.04 18.18 -8.17
N VAL A 109 2.27 18.44 -7.72
CA VAL A 109 3.10 19.52 -8.25
C VAL A 109 3.38 19.30 -9.74
N LEU A 110 3.69 18.07 -10.16
CA LEU A 110 3.89 17.74 -11.57
C LEU A 110 2.63 18.00 -12.39
N SER A 111 1.45 17.61 -11.92
CA SER A 111 0.17 17.90 -12.59
C SER A 111 -0.04 19.40 -12.78
N GLU A 112 0.18 20.21 -11.72
CA GLU A 112 0.06 21.67 -11.78
C GLU A 112 1.06 22.27 -12.79
N THR A 113 2.28 21.74 -12.85
CA THR A 113 3.27 22.21 -13.84
C THR A 113 2.89 21.82 -15.26
N GLN A 114 2.30 20.64 -15.46
CA GLN A 114 1.83 20.19 -16.77
C GLN A 114 0.70 21.08 -17.26
N GLU A 115 -0.29 21.36 -16.42
CA GLU A 115 -1.39 22.28 -16.74
C GLU A 115 -0.87 23.67 -17.10
N ARG A 116 0.07 24.21 -16.32
CA ARG A 116 0.71 25.50 -16.62
C ARG A 116 1.42 25.50 -17.97
N LEU A 117 2.19 24.44 -18.28
CA LEU A 117 2.90 24.33 -19.55
C LEU A 117 1.92 24.22 -20.72
N THR A 118 0.85 23.43 -20.59
CA THR A 118 -0.18 23.33 -21.63
C THR A 118 -0.89 24.67 -21.88
N SER A 119 -1.13 25.46 -20.84
CA SER A 119 -1.68 26.81 -21.00
C SER A 119 -0.70 27.75 -21.69
N GLN A 120 0.60 27.65 -21.38
CA GLN A 120 1.63 28.46 -22.04
C GLN A 120 1.76 28.06 -23.52
N ASP A 121 1.71 26.77 -23.82
CA ASP A 121 1.79 26.27 -25.20
C ASP A 121 0.60 26.75 -26.04
N ALA A 122 -0.62 26.69 -25.48
CA ALA A 122 -1.81 27.23 -26.13
C ALA A 122 -1.70 28.75 -26.41
N GLN A 123 -1.15 29.52 -25.45
CA GLN A 123 -0.90 30.95 -25.65
C GLN A 123 0.14 31.22 -26.74
N HIS A 124 1.22 30.43 -26.77
CA HIS A 124 2.24 30.55 -27.81
C HIS A 124 1.71 30.17 -29.19
N GLN A 125 0.87 29.14 -29.27
CA GLN A 125 0.21 28.75 -30.51
C GLN A 125 -0.71 29.86 -31.02
N GLU A 126 -1.52 30.47 -30.15
CA GLU A 126 -2.37 31.61 -30.52
C GLU A 126 -1.54 32.81 -31.04
N GLN A 127 -0.40 33.11 -30.40
CA GLN A 127 0.51 34.15 -30.87
C GLN A 127 1.14 33.81 -32.22
N GLN A 128 1.48 32.55 -32.46
CA GLN A 128 2.00 32.09 -33.75
C GLN A 128 0.94 32.23 -34.84
N ASP A 129 -0.29 31.79 -34.59
CA ASP A 129 -1.40 31.89 -35.54
C ASP A 129 -1.70 33.36 -35.89
N GLN A 130 -1.64 34.27 -34.91
CA GLN A 130 -1.79 35.71 -35.14
C GLN A 130 -0.67 36.28 -36.01
N LEU A 131 0.59 35.89 -35.76
CA LEU A 131 1.73 36.31 -36.57
C LEU A 131 1.66 35.74 -37.99
N GLU A 132 1.25 34.49 -38.15
CA GLU A 132 1.07 33.87 -39.46
C GLU A 132 -0.03 34.57 -40.25
N ALA A 133 -1.17 34.90 -39.62
CA ALA A 133 -2.24 35.66 -40.25
C ALA A 133 -1.74 37.03 -40.75
N VAL A 134 -0.93 37.73 -39.95
CA VAL A 134 -0.31 39.00 -40.35
C VAL A 134 0.65 38.81 -41.52
N GLN A 135 1.49 37.78 -41.50
CA GLN A 135 2.43 37.48 -42.59
C GLN A 135 1.71 37.15 -43.90
N VAL A 136 0.64 36.36 -43.83
CA VAL A 136 -0.13 35.93 -45.02
C VAL A 136 -0.88 37.10 -45.66
N GLN A 137 -1.38 38.06 -44.89
CA GLN A 137 -2.15 39.18 -45.43
C GLN A 137 -1.28 40.40 -45.75
N HIS A 138 -0.50 40.89 -44.79
CA HIS A 138 0.15 42.19 -44.92
C HIS A 138 1.44 42.18 -45.76
N ILE A 139 2.19 41.07 -45.78
CA ILE A 139 3.44 41.01 -46.56
C ILE A 139 3.16 41.04 -48.06
N PRO A 140 2.20 40.26 -48.62
CA PRO A 140 1.84 40.38 -50.02
C PRO A 140 1.33 41.77 -50.41
N ASP A 141 0.51 42.38 -49.56
CA ASP A 141 -0.03 43.73 -49.80
C ASP A 141 1.09 44.78 -49.86
N LEU A 142 1.99 44.79 -48.87
CA LEU A 142 3.15 45.69 -48.86
C LEU A 142 4.07 45.44 -50.06
N ARG A 143 4.30 44.17 -50.44
CA ARG A 143 5.09 43.84 -51.64
C ARG A 143 4.42 44.36 -52.91
N TYR A 144 3.10 44.27 -53.00
CA TYR A 144 2.34 44.80 -54.12
C TYR A 144 2.44 46.34 -54.17
N GLU A 145 2.27 47.03 -53.04
CA GLU A 145 2.43 48.49 -52.95
C GLU A 145 3.85 48.93 -53.34
N LEU A 146 4.89 48.30 -52.81
CA LEU A 146 6.29 48.59 -53.17
C LEU A 146 6.56 48.32 -54.66
N SER A 147 5.99 47.25 -55.20
CA SER A 147 6.07 46.94 -56.63
C SER A 147 5.36 48.00 -57.46
N LEU A 148 4.21 48.51 -57.01
CA LEU A 148 3.46 49.58 -57.65
C LEU A 148 4.25 50.89 -57.64
N TYR A 149 4.85 51.27 -56.50
CA TYR A 149 5.73 52.44 -56.41
C TYR A 149 6.90 52.33 -57.40
N THR A 150 7.58 51.20 -57.42
CA THR A 150 8.69 50.94 -58.36
C THR A 150 8.19 50.97 -59.80
N HIS A 151 7.00 50.45 -60.08
CA HIS A 151 6.44 50.42 -61.42
C HIS A 151 6.01 51.80 -61.93
N ILE A 152 5.41 52.63 -61.08
CA ILE A 152 4.96 53.99 -61.43
C ILE A 152 6.17 54.91 -61.57
N THR A 153 7.03 54.92 -60.56
CA THR A 153 8.15 55.86 -60.51
C THR A 153 9.33 55.43 -61.36
N LYS A 154 9.48 54.13 -61.62
CA LYS A 154 10.67 53.52 -62.27
C LYS A 154 11.99 53.79 -61.54
N ILE A 155 11.91 54.18 -60.27
CA ILE A 155 13.05 54.44 -59.41
C ILE A 155 13.47 53.15 -58.73
N ASN A 156 14.76 52.86 -58.79
CA ASN A 156 15.42 51.84 -57.97
C ASN A 156 16.33 52.54 -56.96
N TRP A 157 16.02 52.37 -55.68
CA TRP A 157 16.77 52.96 -54.58
C TRP A 157 18.02 52.15 -54.26
N HIS A 158 19.11 52.82 -53.91
CA HIS A 158 20.30 52.17 -53.39
C HIS A 158 20.27 52.17 -51.86
N TYR A 159 19.81 51.07 -51.27
CA TYR A 159 19.53 50.92 -49.84
C TYR A 159 20.78 50.82 -48.94
N GLU A 160 22.00 50.78 -49.49
CA GLU A 160 23.23 50.59 -48.71
C GLU A 160 23.74 51.87 -48.05
N ALA A 161 23.44 53.07 -48.60
CA ALA A 161 23.73 54.33 -47.92
C ALA A 161 22.47 54.89 -47.28
N THR A 162 22.56 55.18 -45.98
CA THR A 162 21.44 55.63 -45.15
C THR A 162 21.44 57.15 -44.95
N ASP A 163 22.54 57.80 -45.32
CA ASP A 163 22.80 59.22 -45.16
C ASP A 163 22.45 60.05 -46.40
N ARG A 164 22.17 59.38 -47.53
CA ARG A 164 21.92 60.02 -48.83
C ARG A 164 20.74 59.38 -49.56
N VAL A 165 20.01 60.19 -50.30
CA VAL A 165 18.90 59.77 -51.15
C VAL A 165 19.44 59.52 -52.54
N GLN A 166 19.82 58.27 -52.80
CA GLN A 166 20.50 57.86 -54.02
C GLN A 166 19.81 56.68 -54.71
N GLY A 167 19.92 56.66 -56.03
CA GLY A 167 19.30 55.62 -56.84
C GLY A 167 19.41 55.91 -58.32
N HIS A 168 18.66 55.12 -59.10
CA HIS A 168 18.60 55.29 -60.54
C HIS A 168 17.17 55.14 -61.06
N LEU A 169 16.86 55.93 -62.08
CA LEU A 169 15.59 55.95 -62.79
C LEU A 169 15.76 55.25 -64.14
N THR A 170 14.90 54.27 -64.41
CA THR A 170 14.90 53.53 -65.70
C THR A 170 13.79 54.04 -66.61
N ASN A 171 14.13 54.75 -67.69
CA ASN A 171 13.12 55.22 -68.64
C ASN A 171 12.90 54.18 -69.76
N SER A 172 11.81 53.42 -69.68
CA SER A 172 11.49 52.37 -70.65
C SER A 172 11.23 52.86 -72.08
N LYS A 173 10.92 54.16 -72.29
CA LYS A 173 10.67 54.72 -73.63
C LYS A 173 11.94 55.09 -74.38
N VAL A 174 13.00 55.43 -73.65
CA VAL A 174 14.26 55.97 -74.21
C VAL A 174 15.44 55.00 -73.98
N GLY A 175 15.27 53.98 -73.14
CA GLY A 175 16.34 53.05 -72.79
C GLY A 175 17.48 53.70 -71.98
N SER A 176 17.24 54.87 -71.39
CA SER A 176 18.24 55.61 -70.61
C SER A 176 18.05 55.41 -69.11
N VAL A 177 19.18 55.26 -68.42
CA VAL A 177 19.25 55.17 -66.95
C VAL A 177 19.81 56.48 -66.42
N LYS A 178 19.00 57.24 -65.68
CA LYS A 178 19.44 58.47 -65.01
C LYS A 178 19.78 58.15 -63.56
N HIS A 179 20.95 58.56 -63.09
CA HIS A 179 21.36 58.40 -61.70
C HIS A 179 21.12 59.70 -60.93
N PHE A 180 20.71 59.60 -59.67
CA PHE A 180 20.57 60.74 -58.79
C PHE A 180 21.21 60.44 -57.43
N ASP A 181 21.76 61.48 -56.81
CA ASP A 181 22.39 61.42 -55.50
C ASP A 181 22.15 62.77 -54.82
N LEU A 182 21.25 62.77 -53.82
CA LEU A 182 20.77 63.94 -53.11
C LEU A 182 21.13 63.81 -51.64
N ASP A 183 21.66 64.89 -51.06
CA ASP A 183 22.00 64.95 -49.63
C ASP A 183 20.85 65.64 -48.84
N PRO A 184 20.13 64.91 -47.97
CA PRO A 184 19.04 65.44 -47.15
C PRO A 184 19.43 66.58 -46.21
N ASN A 185 20.73 66.77 -45.93
CA ASN A 185 21.20 67.87 -45.07
C ASN A 185 21.34 69.20 -45.83
N THR A 186 21.38 69.14 -47.16
CA THR A 186 21.62 70.32 -48.02
C THR A 186 20.37 70.79 -48.75
N MET A 187 19.36 69.92 -48.88
CA MET A 187 18.11 70.19 -49.59
C MET A 187 16.92 69.92 -48.67
N SER A 188 15.86 70.71 -48.81
CA SER A 188 14.60 70.43 -48.13
C SER A 188 13.87 69.22 -48.74
N GLU A 189 13.02 68.57 -47.96
CA GLU A 189 12.20 67.43 -48.44
C GLU A 189 11.40 67.79 -49.71
N TYR A 190 10.90 69.02 -49.79
CA TYR A 190 10.17 69.50 -50.96
C TYR A 190 11.05 69.59 -52.22
N GLU A 191 12.27 70.12 -52.09
CA GLU A 191 13.22 70.23 -53.21
C GLU A 191 13.66 68.85 -53.71
N ILE A 192 13.84 67.89 -52.79
CA ILE A 192 14.17 66.49 -53.13
C ILE A 192 13.03 65.86 -53.93
N VAL A 193 11.80 66.00 -53.46
CA VAL A 193 10.61 65.45 -54.14
C VAL A 193 10.41 66.08 -55.51
N ASP A 194 10.49 67.41 -55.61
CA ASP A 194 10.35 68.12 -56.89
C ASP A 194 11.45 67.70 -57.88
N HIS A 195 12.70 67.54 -57.41
CA HIS A 195 13.79 67.03 -58.23
C HIS A 195 13.51 65.62 -58.77
N LEU A 196 13.02 64.71 -57.93
CA LEU A 196 12.67 63.35 -58.32
C LEU A 196 11.50 63.32 -59.31
N TRP A 197 10.47 64.15 -59.12
CA TRP A 197 9.35 64.25 -60.06
C TRP A 197 9.79 64.80 -61.43
N ASN A 198 10.64 65.84 -61.44
CA ASN A 198 11.19 66.39 -62.67
C ASN A 198 12.07 65.39 -63.45
N LEU A 199 12.65 64.39 -62.77
CA LEU A 199 13.39 63.32 -63.45
C LEU A 199 12.48 62.31 -64.16
N MET A 200 11.26 62.13 -63.66
CA MET A 200 10.26 61.15 -64.14
C MET A 200 9.42 61.65 -65.33
N VAL A 201 9.19 62.96 -65.44
CA VAL A 201 8.48 63.63 -66.55
C VAL A 201 9.38 63.73 -67.78
#